data_AF-A0A2W2DYT4-F1
#
_entry.id   AF-A0A2W2DYT4-F1
#
_cell.length_a   1.000
_cell.length_b   1.000
_cell.length_c   1.000
_cell.angle_alpha   90.00
_cell.angle_beta   90.00
_cell.angle_gamma   90.00
#
_symmetry.space_group_name_H-M   'P 1'
#
loop_
_entity.id
_entity.type
_entity.pdbx_description
1 polymer ?
#
loop_
_entity_poly.entity_id
_entity_poly.type
_entity_poly.pdbx_seq_one_letter_code
_entity_poly.pdbx_strand_id
1 'polypeptide(L)'
;MNLGTLMACAICTWDLTEHRSGGRVRYRHPVSDGGERHAPVPVPASDLTEFRHRCHLCHGDYPVWNYRTNEIGAHFTDGNQHLVRTYNTQWHVCLRCTQFIEAGDSDGLAVHTVTSLRWHRSLSHLEIATIQAVLQTITRSHRGRALLTTTAWPPASIRPEMLPKIRDRLTGLLRGPADLPEALNHPDTRQTLANHLDHVPLYWINDKFTAQVNDVTDEQPPAHITDRITPAPGGFVAWPQPVGRDGLLAAVSWTPQADGWHLVCYRGVGGGLADDLMPVLRHDLGWLVPIHTEHITTDTPVDGRHPVGPLVTTWLLMNQHMAEAVPAQLPKAVIRAHQRRQRPAPDVRLVHLKAPTTTPAEPSVSGTRSRATPDHRYWVTAHPRNQAHGPGRSLRKRIDIEPFLKGPLDAPIRLSTTVRALGKRQHPEPENRPSSD
;
A
#
# COMPACT_ATOMS: atom_id res chain seq x y z
N MET A 1 2.90 6.35 4.59
CA MET A 1 1.89 7.25 4.00
C MET A 1 2.64 8.34 3.24
N ASN A 2 2.45 8.51 1.92
CA ASN A 2 3.04 9.68 1.24
C ASN A 2 2.03 10.83 1.12
N LEU A 3 1.31 11.13 2.22
CA LEU A 3 0.68 12.44 2.40
C LEU A 3 1.72 13.57 2.28
N GLY A 4 3.01 13.26 2.44
CA GLY A 4 4.12 14.17 2.15
C GLY A 4 4.18 14.71 0.71
N THR A 5 3.36 14.18 -0.21
CA THR A 5 3.22 14.74 -1.57
C THR A 5 1.95 15.57 -1.76
N LEU A 6 0.97 15.48 -0.85
CA LEU A 6 -0.22 16.32 -0.89
C LEU A 6 0.02 17.58 -0.10
N MET A 7 -0.31 18.72 -0.72
CA MET A 7 -0.35 20.00 -0.04
C MET A 7 -1.80 20.30 0.32
N ALA A 8 -2.00 20.78 1.53
CA ALA A 8 -3.26 21.27 2.03
C ALA A 8 -3.09 22.72 2.51
N CYS A 9 -4.19 23.45 2.70
CA CYS A 9 -4.10 24.77 3.29
C CYS A 9 -4.07 24.70 4.82
N ALA A 10 -3.08 25.33 5.45
CA ALA A 10 -2.98 25.42 6.92
C ALA A 10 -4.19 26.12 7.58
N ILE A 11 -4.93 26.95 6.84
CA ILE A 11 -6.05 27.73 7.37
C ILE A 11 -7.36 26.96 7.26
N CYS A 12 -7.69 26.43 6.08
CA CYS A 12 -8.99 25.79 5.83
C CYS A 12 -8.95 24.27 5.78
N THR A 13 -7.75 23.67 5.79
CA THR A 13 -7.48 22.23 5.77
C THR A 13 -7.93 21.44 4.53
N TRP A 14 -8.34 22.15 3.47
CA TRP A 14 -8.65 21.57 2.17
C TRP A 14 -7.37 21.22 1.40
N ASP A 15 -7.47 20.18 0.56
CA ASP A 15 -6.42 19.86 -0.41
C ASP A 15 -6.22 21.01 -1.41
N LEU A 16 -4.96 21.31 -1.71
CA LEU A 16 -4.59 22.33 -2.69
C LEU A 16 -4.19 21.66 -4.00
N THR A 17 -4.56 22.29 -5.11
CA THR A 17 -4.11 21.86 -6.43
C THR A 17 -2.81 22.55 -6.80
N GLU A 18 -1.86 21.78 -7.34
CA GLU A 18 -0.56 22.29 -7.76
C GLU A 18 -0.62 22.75 -9.22
N HIS A 19 -0.16 23.97 -9.47
CA HIS A 19 -0.04 24.54 -10.80
C HIS A 19 1.41 24.95 -11.10
N ARG A 20 2.02 24.31 -12.09
CA ARG A 20 3.39 24.62 -12.54
C ARG A 20 3.36 25.54 -13.76
N SER A 21 4.02 26.68 -13.67
CA SER A 21 4.20 27.62 -14.79
C SER A 21 5.59 28.26 -14.72
N GLY A 22 6.38 28.11 -15.79
CA GLY A 22 7.72 28.73 -15.88
C GLY A 22 8.68 28.34 -14.75
N GLY A 23 8.65 27.07 -14.31
CA GLY A 23 9.47 26.58 -13.19
C GLY A 23 8.98 26.99 -11.80
N ARG A 24 7.93 27.80 -11.67
CA ARG A 24 7.29 28.14 -10.40
C ARG A 24 6.09 27.25 -10.13
N VAL A 25 5.98 26.80 -8.88
CA VAL A 25 4.82 26.08 -8.36
C VAL A 25 3.90 27.09 -7.66
N ARG A 26 2.61 27.09 -8.01
CA ARG A 26 1.56 27.84 -7.31
C ARG A 26 0.51 26.86 -6.81
N TYR A 27 0.01 27.10 -5.61
CA TYR A 27 -1.09 26.31 -5.04
C TYR A 27 -2.41 27.08 -5.13
N ARG A 28 -3.51 26.39 -5.40
CA ARG A 28 -4.86 26.98 -5.49
C ARG A 28 -5.87 26.13 -4.72
N HIS A 29 -6.92 26.77 -4.23
CA HIS A 29 -8.07 26.06 -3.65
C HIS A 29 -8.90 25.38 -4.75
N PRO A 30 -9.51 24.20 -4.49
CA PRO A 30 -10.30 23.42 -5.44
C PRO A 30 -11.45 24.16 -6.11
N VAL A 31 -12.24 24.87 -5.29
CA VAL A 31 -13.39 25.67 -5.69
C VAL A 31 -13.42 26.87 -4.76
N SER A 32 -13.31 28.06 -5.34
CA SER A 32 -13.47 29.32 -4.60
C SER A 32 -14.96 29.53 -4.32
N ASP A 33 -15.47 28.92 -3.24
CA ASP A 33 -16.79 29.23 -2.70
C ASP A 33 -16.77 30.70 -2.24
N GLY A 34 -17.26 31.61 -3.07
CA GLY A 34 -17.54 33.01 -2.72
C GLY A 34 -16.36 33.80 -2.13
N GLY A 35 -15.34 34.06 -2.94
CA GLY A 35 -14.22 34.93 -2.56
C GLY A 35 -13.24 34.23 -1.62
N GLU A 36 -11.95 34.26 -1.96
CA GLU A 36 -10.91 33.76 -1.08
C GLU A 36 -10.99 34.50 0.27
N ARG A 37 -11.52 33.83 1.33
CA ARG A 37 -11.41 34.37 2.70
C ARG A 37 -9.94 34.51 3.13
N HIS A 38 -9.04 33.81 2.45
CA HIS A 38 -7.59 33.90 2.62
C HIS A 38 -6.83 33.34 1.40
N ALA A 39 -5.59 33.78 1.23
CA ALA A 39 -4.65 33.17 0.30
C ALA A 39 -4.29 31.72 0.73
N PRO A 40 -3.96 30.81 -0.20
CA PRO A 40 -3.54 29.46 0.14
C PRO A 40 -2.22 29.49 0.92
N VAL A 41 -2.21 28.81 2.07
CA VAL A 41 -1.01 28.60 2.91
C VAL A 41 -0.64 27.12 2.81
N PRO A 42 0.18 26.72 1.83
CA PRO A 42 0.46 25.32 1.57
C PRO A 42 1.30 24.71 2.69
N VAL A 43 0.81 23.62 3.27
CA VAL A 43 1.53 22.75 4.21
C VAL A 43 1.35 21.29 3.79
N PRO A 44 2.31 20.40 4.08
CA PRO A 44 2.11 18.97 3.89
C PRO A 44 0.84 18.51 4.60
N ALA A 45 0.01 17.71 3.92
CA ALA A 45 -1.23 17.21 4.50
C ALA A 45 -0.97 16.31 5.74
N SER A 46 0.23 15.73 5.84
CA SER A 46 0.68 14.96 7.02
C SER A 46 0.80 15.80 8.29
N ASP A 47 0.94 17.12 8.15
CA ASP A 47 1.19 18.02 9.28
C ASP A 47 -0.13 18.52 9.89
N LEU A 48 -1.27 18.16 9.29
CA LEU A 48 -2.59 18.56 9.74
C LEU A 48 -3.28 17.44 10.52
N THR A 49 -3.86 17.80 11.67
CA THR A 49 -4.69 16.87 12.47
C THR A 49 -6.01 16.53 11.75
N GLU A 50 -6.57 17.51 11.04
CA GLU A 50 -7.75 17.31 10.19
C GLU A 50 -7.38 17.67 8.76
N PHE A 51 -7.61 16.74 7.83
CA PHE A 51 -7.39 16.94 6.40
C PHE A 51 -8.66 16.59 5.63
N ARG A 52 -9.12 17.50 4.77
CA ARG A 52 -10.37 17.35 4.01
C ARG A 52 -10.07 17.14 2.54
N HIS A 53 -10.03 15.87 2.12
CA HIS A 53 -9.93 15.50 0.71
C HIS A 53 -11.31 15.16 0.17
N ARG A 54 -11.93 16.11 -0.54
CA ARG A 54 -13.31 16.01 -1.02
C ARG A 54 -13.37 16.13 -2.54
N CYS A 55 -14.50 15.68 -3.10
CA CYS A 55 -14.82 15.93 -4.49
C CYS A 55 -14.87 17.45 -4.75
N HIS A 56 -14.09 17.91 -5.71
CA HIS A 56 -14.05 19.31 -6.15
C HIS A 56 -15.34 19.73 -6.86
N LEU A 57 -16.26 18.81 -7.15
CA LEU A 57 -17.52 19.13 -7.82
C LEU A 57 -18.69 19.13 -6.84
N CYS A 58 -18.88 18.08 -6.04
CA CYS A 58 -20.06 17.95 -5.17
C CYS A 58 -19.76 17.99 -3.66
N HIS A 59 -18.50 18.21 -3.26
CA HIS A 59 -18.00 18.10 -1.88
C HIS A 59 -18.24 16.74 -1.21
N GLY A 60 -18.63 15.72 -1.98
CA GLY A 60 -18.76 14.35 -1.52
C GLY A 60 -17.41 13.77 -1.10
N ASP A 61 -17.46 12.83 -0.16
CA ASP A 61 -16.27 12.17 0.34
C ASP A 61 -15.67 11.23 -0.71
N TYR A 62 -14.43 10.84 -0.47
CA TYR A 62 -13.68 9.85 -1.24
C TYR A 62 -13.54 10.16 -2.74
N PRO A 63 -12.90 11.29 -3.13
CA PRO A 63 -12.51 11.50 -4.52
C PRO A 63 -11.63 10.33 -5.01
N VAL A 64 -11.84 9.89 -6.25
CA VAL A 64 -11.20 8.68 -6.80
C VAL A 64 -10.25 9.01 -7.94
N TRP A 65 -10.63 10.00 -8.74
CA TRP A 65 -9.96 10.35 -9.98
C TRP A 65 -9.52 11.81 -9.95
N ASN A 66 -8.36 12.11 -10.53
CA ASN A 66 -7.94 13.45 -10.88
C ASN A 66 -8.14 13.66 -12.39
N TYR A 67 -9.09 14.52 -12.75
CA TYR A 67 -9.30 14.93 -14.13
C TYR A 67 -8.45 16.16 -14.45
N ARG A 68 -7.83 16.17 -15.63
CA ARG A 68 -7.05 17.30 -16.11
C ARG A 68 -7.78 18.01 -17.24
N THR A 69 -7.92 19.33 -17.12
CA THR A 69 -8.50 20.21 -18.14
C THR A 69 -7.47 21.26 -18.56
N ASN A 70 -7.75 21.98 -19.65
CA ASN A 70 -7.08 23.25 -19.89
C ASN A 70 -7.48 24.28 -18.82
N GLU A 71 -6.80 25.42 -18.77
CA GLU A 71 -7.23 26.54 -17.94
C GLU A 71 -8.63 26.98 -18.35
N ILE A 72 -9.56 27.00 -17.39
CA ILE A 72 -10.96 27.41 -17.61
C ILE A 72 -11.07 28.85 -17.10
N GLY A 73 -11.33 29.79 -18.00
CA GLY A 73 -11.65 31.17 -17.66
C GLY A 73 -13.15 31.43 -17.85
N ALA A 74 -13.81 31.95 -16.83
CA ALA A 74 -15.14 32.53 -16.96
C ALA A 74 -15.03 34.06 -16.98
N HIS A 75 -15.50 34.65 -18.07
CA HIS A 75 -15.57 36.10 -18.24
C HIS A 75 -17.00 36.54 -17.99
N PHE A 76 -17.17 37.44 -17.02
CA PHE A 76 -18.44 38.00 -16.66
C PHE A 76 -18.45 39.48 -17.03
N THR A 77 -19.57 39.94 -17.56
CA THR A 77 -19.84 41.36 -17.72
C THR A 77 -21.21 41.61 -17.10
N ASP A 78 -21.25 42.24 -15.93
CA ASP A 78 -22.47 42.72 -15.30
C ASP A 78 -22.39 44.25 -15.16
N GLY A 79 -23.10 44.97 -16.02
CA GLY A 79 -22.99 46.43 -16.14
C GLY A 79 -21.56 46.90 -16.36
N ASN A 80 -21.00 47.64 -15.39
CA ASN A 80 -19.64 48.19 -15.41
C ASN A 80 -18.57 47.25 -14.80
N GLN A 81 -18.94 46.06 -14.31
CA GLN A 81 -17.98 45.13 -13.71
C GLN A 81 -17.61 44.02 -14.69
N HIS A 82 -16.32 43.99 -15.07
CA HIS A 82 -15.70 42.84 -15.71
C HIS A 82 -15.04 41.97 -14.65
N LEU A 83 -15.63 40.83 -14.35
CA LEU A 83 -15.02 39.84 -13.48
C LEU A 83 -14.44 38.74 -14.38
N VAL A 84 -13.16 38.44 -14.21
CA VAL A 84 -12.53 37.26 -14.81
C VAL A 84 -12.21 36.30 -13.69
N ARG A 85 -12.80 35.10 -13.72
CA ARG A 85 -12.46 34.03 -12.79
C ARG A 85 -11.74 32.91 -13.53
N THR A 86 -10.56 32.57 -13.04
CA THR A 86 -9.79 31.43 -13.53
C THR A 86 -9.96 30.26 -12.58
N TYR A 87 -10.36 29.11 -13.10
CA TYR A 87 -10.57 27.89 -12.34
C TYR A 87 -9.34 26.97 -12.41
N ASN A 88 -9.42 25.86 -11.68
CA ASN A 88 -8.36 24.86 -11.66
C ASN A 88 -8.28 24.08 -12.96
N THR A 89 -7.09 23.53 -13.20
CA THR A 89 -6.79 22.62 -14.31
C THR A 89 -6.78 21.15 -13.86
N GLN A 90 -6.94 20.92 -12.56
CA GLN A 90 -6.97 19.61 -11.92
C GLN A 90 -8.19 19.51 -11.02
N TRP A 91 -8.88 18.38 -11.10
CA TRP A 91 -10.17 18.18 -10.45
C TRP A 91 -10.18 16.82 -9.78
N HIS A 92 -10.18 16.78 -8.46
CA HIS A 92 -10.36 15.55 -7.68
C HIS A 92 -11.85 15.21 -7.61
N VAL A 93 -12.27 14.14 -8.27
CA VAL A 93 -13.67 13.83 -8.52
C VAL A 93 -14.06 12.49 -7.89
N CYS A 94 -15.20 12.44 -7.19
CA CYS A 94 -15.75 11.21 -6.63
C CYS A 94 -16.35 10.30 -7.71
N LEU A 95 -16.67 9.06 -7.33
CA LEU A 95 -17.15 8.06 -8.30
C LEU A 95 -18.48 8.47 -8.96
N ARG A 96 -19.40 9.11 -8.23
CA ARG A 96 -20.68 9.56 -8.78
C ARG A 96 -20.51 10.66 -9.82
N CYS A 97 -19.72 11.69 -9.50
CA CYS A 97 -19.42 12.76 -10.45
C CYS A 97 -18.65 12.23 -11.68
N THR A 98 -17.78 11.24 -11.48
CA THR A 98 -17.10 10.53 -12.57
C THR A 98 -18.09 9.89 -13.54
N GLN A 99 -19.15 9.24 -13.06
CA GLN A 99 -20.16 8.65 -13.94
C GLN A 99 -20.81 9.69 -14.88
N PHE A 100 -21.09 10.89 -14.38
CA PHE A 100 -21.64 11.96 -15.23
C PHE A 100 -20.62 12.48 -16.24
N ILE A 101 -19.36 12.68 -15.83
CA ILE A 101 -18.28 13.12 -16.73
C ILE A 101 -18.08 12.11 -17.86
N GLU A 102 -17.93 10.82 -17.53
CA GLU A 102 -17.69 9.77 -18.51
C GLU A 102 -18.91 9.50 -19.41
N ALA A 103 -20.13 9.81 -18.94
CA ALA A 103 -21.34 9.74 -19.74
C ALA A 103 -21.57 10.96 -20.63
N GLY A 104 -20.75 12.03 -20.50
CA GLY A 104 -20.97 13.29 -21.19
C GLY A 104 -22.18 14.09 -20.66
N ASP A 105 -22.72 13.72 -19.49
CA ASP A 105 -23.95 14.28 -18.92
C ASP A 105 -23.65 15.50 -18.04
N SER A 106 -23.37 16.64 -18.69
CA SER A 106 -23.10 17.90 -17.99
C SER A 106 -24.31 18.43 -17.22
N ASP A 107 -25.52 18.16 -17.69
CA ASP A 107 -26.75 18.67 -17.08
C ASP A 107 -27.06 17.90 -15.79
N GLY A 108 -26.97 16.56 -15.83
CA GLY A 108 -27.06 15.71 -14.64
C GLY A 108 -25.97 16.03 -13.61
N LEU A 109 -24.74 16.28 -14.05
CA LEU A 109 -23.64 16.73 -13.19
C LEU A 109 -23.96 18.07 -12.51
N ALA A 110 -24.52 19.04 -13.24
CA ALA A 110 -24.88 20.35 -12.71
C ALA A 110 -26.01 20.24 -11.67
N VAL A 111 -27.08 19.49 -11.97
CA VAL A 111 -28.18 19.25 -11.03
C VAL A 111 -27.66 18.56 -9.75
N HIS A 112 -26.84 17.53 -9.91
CA HIS A 112 -26.21 16.82 -8.79
C HIS A 112 -25.37 17.76 -7.93
N THR A 113 -24.49 18.54 -8.55
CA THR A 113 -23.60 19.50 -7.89
C THR A 113 -24.38 20.55 -7.10
N VAL A 114 -25.33 21.23 -7.73
CA VAL A 114 -26.14 22.28 -7.09
C VAL A 114 -26.94 21.74 -5.90
N THR A 115 -27.47 20.52 -6.03
CA THR A 115 -28.24 19.86 -4.98
C THR A 115 -27.33 19.47 -3.81
N SER A 116 -26.18 18.85 -4.08
CA SER A 116 -25.22 18.42 -3.06
C SER A 116 -24.64 19.60 -2.28
N LEU A 117 -24.36 20.71 -2.94
CA LEU A 117 -23.79 21.92 -2.31
C LEU A 117 -24.84 22.82 -1.67
N ARG A 118 -26.14 22.46 -1.79
CA ARG A 118 -27.27 23.23 -1.26
C ARG A 118 -27.29 24.70 -1.74
N TRP A 119 -26.72 24.97 -2.91
CA TRP A 119 -26.55 26.30 -3.48
C TRP A 119 -27.86 26.98 -3.93
N HIS A 120 -28.97 26.25 -4.00
CA HIS A 120 -30.28 26.71 -4.47
C HIS A 120 -30.87 27.93 -3.72
N ARG A 121 -30.28 28.40 -2.61
CA ARG A 121 -30.82 29.51 -1.82
C ARG A 121 -30.00 30.81 -1.87
N SER A 122 -28.81 30.80 -2.46
CA SER A 122 -27.86 31.91 -2.31
C SER A 122 -27.15 32.36 -3.59
N LEU A 123 -27.25 31.60 -4.69
CA LEU A 123 -26.59 31.95 -5.95
C LEU A 123 -27.52 32.74 -6.88
N SER A 124 -26.95 33.75 -7.53
CA SER A 124 -27.56 34.46 -8.66
C SER A 124 -27.69 33.55 -9.89
N HIS A 125 -28.58 33.88 -10.83
CA HIS A 125 -28.70 33.17 -12.11
C HIS A 125 -27.37 33.15 -12.89
N LEU A 126 -26.58 34.23 -12.80
CA LEU A 126 -25.29 34.34 -13.46
C LEU A 126 -24.26 33.34 -12.88
N GLU A 127 -24.26 33.15 -11.56
CA GLU A 127 -23.40 32.16 -10.91
C GLU A 127 -23.79 30.73 -11.28
N ILE A 128 -25.08 30.43 -11.34
CA ILE A 128 -25.58 29.11 -11.78
C ILE A 128 -25.16 28.82 -13.22
N ALA A 129 -25.38 29.78 -14.14
CA ALA A 129 -24.98 29.63 -15.55
C ALA A 129 -23.47 29.42 -15.70
N THR A 130 -22.68 30.06 -14.85
CA THR A 130 -21.22 29.91 -14.84
C THR A 130 -20.79 28.53 -14.36
N ILE A 131 -21.35 28.07 -13.24
CA ILE A 131 -21.08 26.71 -12.74
C ILE A 131 -21.42 25.70 -13.84
N GLN A 132 -22.56 25.85 -14.51
CA GLN A 132 -22.93 25.00 -15.63
C GLN A 132 -21.91 25.04 -16.78
N ALA A 133 -21.43 26.22 -17.17
CA ALA A 133 -20.41 26.37 -18.21
C ALA A 133 -19.07 25.73 -17.82
N VAL A 134 -18.65 25.87 -16.55
CA VAL A 134 -17.44 25.23 -16.01
C VAL A 134 -17.60 23.70 -16.03
N LEU A 135 -18.71 23.17 -15.51
CA LEU A 135 -18.98 21.73 -15.49
C LEU A 135 -19.05 21.15 -16.90
N GLN A 136 -19.71 21.85 -17.83
CA GLN A 136 -19.74 21.46 -19.25
C GLN A 136 -18.34 21.44 -19.87
N THR A 137 -17.49 22.41 -19.52
CA THR A 137 -16.09 22.44 -19.97
C THR A 137 -15.30 21.26 -19.41
N ILE A 138 -15.46 20.92 -18.12
CA ILE A 138 -14.81 19.75 -17.52
C ILE A 138 -15.24 18.47 -18.24
N THR A 139 -16.55 18.27 -18.45
CA THR A 139 -17.11 17.10 -19.13
C THR A 139 -16.62 16.96 -20.57
N ARG A 140 -16.40 18.07 -21.30
CA ARG A 140 -16.04 18.04 -22.73
C ARG A 140 -14.55 18.11 -23.02
N SER A 141 -13.74 18.68 -22.12
CA SER A 141 -12.33 19.01 -22.40
C SER A 141 -11.32 18.21 -21.60
N HIS A 142 -11.76 17.24 -20.79
CA HIS A 142 -10.83 16.42 -20.01
C HIS A 142 -9.92 15.58 -20.90
N ARG A 143 -8.65 15.43 -20.51
CA ARG A 143 -7.62 14.69 -21.26
C ARG A 143 -7.36 13.28 -20.72
N GLY A 144 -8.37 12.68 -20.08
CA GLY A 144 -8.25 11.44 -19.32
C GLY A 144 -8.35 11.67 -17.81
N ARG A 145 -8.02 10.62 -17.04
CA ARG A 145 -8.12 10.60 -15.58
C ARG A 145 -6.94 9.88 -14.95
N ALA A 146 -6.45 10.41 -13.84
CA ALA A 146 -5.40 9.79 -13.04
C ALA A 146 -5.96 9.25 -11.71
N LEU A 147 -5.53 8.07 -11.29
CA LEU A 147 -5.96 7.47 -10.03
C LEU A 147 -5.43 8.25 -8.83
N LEU A 148 -6.32 8.64 -7.92
CA LEU A 148 -5.95 9.22 -6.63
C LEU A 148 -5.60 8.10 -5.63
N THR A 149 -4.32 8.06 -5.25
CA THR A 149 -3.79 7.09 -4.28
C THR A 149 -3.74 7.63 -2.85
N THR A 150 -4.21 8.85 -2.66
CA THR A 150 -4.07 9.61 -1.41
C THR A 150 -5.36 9.65 -0.59
N THR A 151 -6.52 9.48 -1.21
CA THR A 151 -7.85 9.50 -0.58
C THR A 151 -7.98 8.56 0.60
N ALA A 152 -8.20 9.04 1.83
CA ALA A 152 -8.26 8.17 3.01
C ALA A 152 -9.52 7.29 3.05
N TRP A 153 -9.48 6.13 2.38
CA TRP A 153 -10.56 5.15 2.40
C TRP A 153 -10.54 4.33 3.70
N PRO A 154 -11.72 4.06 4.29
CA PRO A 154 -11.85 3.00 5.26
C PRO A 154 -11.39 1.65 4.66
N PRO A 155 -10.77 0.77 5.47
CA PRO A 155 -10.30 -0.53 5.00
C PRO A 155 -11.40 -1.35 4.33
N ALA A 156 -11.08 -1.95 3.19
CA ALA A 156 -11.99 -2.85 2.50
C ALA A 156 -11.97 -4.24 3.16
N SER A 157 -13.13 -4.88 3.29
CA SER A 157 -13.18 -6.30 3.65
C SER A 157 -12.70 -7.15 2.47
N ILE A 158 -11.61 -7.89 2.68
CA ILE A 158 -11.03 -8.82 1.72
C ILE A 158 -11.16 -10.24 2.31
N ARG A 159 -11.35 -11.23 1.44
CA ARG A 159 -11.45 -12.66 1.79
C ARG A 159 -10.59 -13.49 0.84
N PRO A 160 -10.12 -14.68 1.26
CA PRO A 160 -9.22 -15.50 0.43
C PRO A 160 -9.81 -15.85 -0.94
N GLU A 161 -11.11 -16.16 -1.01
CA GLU A 161 -11.80 -16.50 -2.25
C GLU A 161 -11.88 -15.33 -3.25
N MET A 162 -11.63 -14.11 -2.79
CA MET A 162 -11.64 -12.90 -3.62
C MET A 162 -10.30 -12.65 -4.29
N LEU A 163 -9.19 -13.24 -3.81
CA LEU A 163 -7.85 -12.93 -4.31
C LEU A 163 -7.69 -13.10 -5.83
N PRO A 164 -8.23 -14.15 -6.48
CA PRO A 164 -8.15 -14.25 -7.93
C PRO A 164 -8.83 -13.08 -8.65
N LYS A 165 -9.99 -12.65 -8.15
CA LYS A 165 -10.74 -11.53 -8.73
C LYS A 165 -10.06 -10.19 -8.44
N ILE A 166 -9.44 -10.04 -7.27
CA ILE A 166 -8.65 -8.86 -6.90
C ILE A 166 -7.45 -8.74 -7.83
N ARG A 167 -6.67 -9.81 -7.99
CA ARG A 167 -5.56 -9.88 -8.94
C ARG A 167 -6.04 -9.50 -10.34
N ASP A 168 -7.10 -10.12 -10.84
CA ASP A 168 -7.61 -9.85 -12.19
C ASP A 168 -8.05 -8.37 -12.36
N ARG A 169 -8.55 -7.72 -11.30
CA ARG A 169 -8.85 -6.27 -11.33
C ARG A 169 -7.61 -5.41 -11.28
N LEU A 170 -6.60 -5.79 -10.51
CA LEU A 170 -5.30 -5.10 -10.50
C LEU A 170 -4.58 -5.21 -11.84
N THR A 171 -4.59 -6.38 -12.49
CA THR A 171 -4.01 -6.53 -13.83
C THR A 171 -4.80 -5.75 -14.88
N GLY A 172 -6.13 -5.68 -14.74
CA GLY A 172 -6.98 -4.80 -15.54
C GLY A 172 -6.64 -3.32 -15.34
N LEU A 173 -6.46 -2.86 -14.10
CA LEU A 173 -6.07 -1.49 -13.78
C LEU A 173 -4.70 -1.15 -14.37
N LEU A 174 -3.71 -2.04 -14.21
CA LEU A 174 -2.37 -1.87 -14.78
C LEU A 174 -2.41 -1.79 -16.31
N ARG A 175 -3.28 -2.54 -16.99
CA ARG A 175 -3.43 -2.47 -18.46
C ARG A 175 -4.43 -1.42 -18.95
N GLY A 176 -5.14 -0.76 -18.04
CA GLY A 176 -6.24 0.14 -18.36
C GLY A 176 -5.80 1.48 -18.92
N PRO A 177 -6.73 2.30 -19.42
CA PRO A 177 -6.41 3.62 -19.99
C PRO A 177 -6.15 4.70 -18.93
N ALA A 178 -6.48 4.44 -17.66
CA ALA A 178 -6.27 5.42 -16.61
C ALA A 178 -4.78 5.65 -16.33
N ASP A 179 -4.43 6.90 -16.03
CA ASP A 179 -3.11 7.24 -15.52
C ASP A 179 -2.96 6.73 -14.09
N LEU A 180 -1.81 6.13 -13.80
CA LEU A 180 -1.40 5.69 -12.47
C LEU A 180 -0.38 6.69 -11.90
N PRO A 181 -0.02 6.59 -10.60
CA PRO A 181 1.11 7.35 -10.07
C PRO A 181 2.35 7.18 -10.95
N GLU A 182 3.16 8.23 -11.08
CA GLU A 182 4.29 8.30 -12.03
C GLU A 182 5.18 7.04 -12.02
N ALA A 183 5.55 6.56 -10.83
CA ALA A 183 6.38 5.37 -10.65
C ALA A 183 5.74 4.06 -11.18
N LEU A 184 4.43 4.04 -11.40
CA LEU A 184 3.69 2.94 -12.01
C LEU A 184 3.17 3.29 -13.41
N ASN A 185 3.27 4.52 -13.91
CA ASN A 185 2.57 4.90 -15.14
C ASN A 185 3.32 4.54 -16.43
N HIS A 186 4.59 4.15 -16.33
CA HIS A 186 5.38 3.78 -17.50
C HIS A 186 4.81 2.53 -18.20
N PRO A 187 4.51 2.56 -19.51
CA PRO A 187 3.83 1.46 -20.21
C PRO A 187 4.51 0.09 -20.03
N ASP A 188 5.83 0.03 -20.17
CA ASP A 188 6.58 -1.23 -20.05
C ASP A 188 6.54 -1.80 -18.62
N THR A 189 6.63 -0.92 -17.62
CA THR A 189 6.50 -1.30 -16.21
C THR A 189 5.11 -1.86 -15.96
N ARG A 190 4.06 -1.17 -16.42
CA ARG A 190 2.66 -1.60 -16.29
C ARG A 190 2.43 -2.97 -16.90
N GLN A 191 2.91 -3.17 -18.13
CA GLN A 191 2.74 -4.43 -18.84
C GLN A 191 3.49 -5.57 -18.15
N THR A 192 4.73 -5.32 -17.70
CA THR A 192 5.57 -6.30 -16.99
C THR A 192 4.90 -6.74 -15.69
N LEU A 193 4.50 -5.77 -14.86
CA LEU A 193 3.81 -6.04 -13.58
C LEU A 193 2.49 -6.79 -13.80
N ALA A 194 1.69 -6.40 -14.80
CA ALA A 194 0.42 -7.04 -15.09
C ALA A 194 0.58 -8.48 -15.61
N ASN A 195 1.54 -8.71 -16.52
CA ASN A 195 1.86 -10.03 -17.05
C ASN A 195 2.35 -10.95 -15.94
N HIS A 196 3.21 -10.45 -15.07
CA HIS A 196 3.69 -11.23 -13.94
C HIS A 196 2.54 -11.59 -13.00
N LEU A 197 1.76 -10.58 -12.57
CA LEU A 197 0.64 -10.77 -11.66
C LEU A 197 -0.35 -11.84 -12.14
N ASP A 198 -0.64 -11.97 -13.43
CA ASP A 198 -1.56 -12.99 -13.96
C ASP A 198 -1.19 -14.45 -13.59
N HIS A 199 0.08 -14.71 -13.27
CA HIS A 199 0.62 -16.06 -13.07
C HIS A 199 1.19 -16.34 -11.68
N VAL A 200 1.31 -15.32 -10.82
CA VAL A 200 1.92 -15.52 -9.50
C VAL A 200 1.04 -16.28 -8.51
N PRO A 201 1.65 -17.00 -7.54
CA PRO A 201 0.94 -17.50 -6.37
C PRO A 201 0.35 -16.36 -5.54
N LEU A 202 -0.84 -16.60 -5.01
CA LEU A 202 -1.60 -15.67 -4.18
C LEU A 202 -1.61 -16.18 -2.73
N TYR A 203 -1.11 -15.39 -1.79
CA TYR A 203 -1.00 -15.74 -0.39
C TYR A 203 -2.04 -14.96 0.43
N TRP A 204 -2.87 -15.69 1.18
CA TRP A 204 -3.80 -15.13 2.15
C TRP A 204 -3.27 -15.38 3.56
N ILE A 205 -2.94 -14.33 4.29
CA ILE A 205 -2.51 -14.44 5.69
C ILE A 205 -3.75 -14.45 6.59
N ASN A 206 -3.91 -15.41 7.50
CA ASN A 206 -5.08 -15.43 8.38
C ASN A 206 -5.02 -14.37 9.49
N ASP A 207 -6.12 -14.17 10.24
CA ASP A 207 -6.21 -13.13 11.27
C ASP A 207 -5.15 -13.27 12.37
N LYS A 208 -4.94 -14.50 12.87
CA LYS A 208 -3.94 -14.76 13.92
C LYS A 208 -2.52 -14.43 13.48
N PHE A 209 -2.16 -14.81 12.25
CA PHE A 209 -0.85 -14.49 11.71
C PHE A 209 -0.74 -12.98 11.40
N THR A 210 -1.82 -12.35 10.95
CA THR A 210 -1.86 -10.89 10.73
C THR A 210 -1.61 -10.11 12.02
N ALA A 211 -2.25 -10.49 13.13
CA ALA A 211 -1.98 -9.91 14.44
C ALA A 211 -0.52 -10.09 14.85
N GLN A 212 0.00 -11.32 14.71
CA GLN A 212 1.39 -11.64 14.99
C GLN A 212 2.39 -10.83 14.16
N VAL A 213 2.07 -10.48 12.90
CA VAL A 213 2.90 -9.59 12.06
C VAL A 213 2.88 -8.18 12.63
N ASN A 214 1.71 -7.64 12.96
CA ASN A 214 1.60 -6.29 13.55
C ASN A 214 2.35 -6.17 14.89
N ASP A 215 2.30 -7.22 15.73
CA ASP A 215 2.95 -7.21 17.04
C ASP A 215 4.49 -7.16 16.97
N VAL A 216 5.10 -7.59 15.86
CA VAL A 216 6.56 -7.78 15.78
C VAL A 216 7.24 -6.96 14.70
N THR A 217 6.46 -6.40 13.76
CA THR A 217 7.03 -5.71 12.59
C THR A 217 7.89 -4.53 13.06
N ASP A 218 7.39 -3.67 13.94
CA ASP A 218 8.10 -2.44 14.35
C ASP A 218 9.48 -2.68 14.99
N GLU A 219 9.72 -3.90 15.50
CA GLU A 219 10.96 -4.34 16.13
C GLU A 219 11.82 -5.25 15.25
N GLN A 220 11.34 -5.59 14.06
CA GLN A 220 12.08 -6.42 13.12
C GLN A 220 13.41 -5.72 12.78
N PRO A 221 14.57 -6.32 13.13
CA PRO A 221 15.86 -5.74 12.79
C PRO A 221 16.08 -5.85 11.27
N PRO A 222 17.00 -5.06 10.70
CA PRO A 222 17.29 -5.12 9.26
C PRO A 222 17.53 -6.56 8.78
N ALA A 223 16.77 -6.96 7.76
CA ALA A 223 16.88 -8.24 7.07
C ALA A 223 17.25 -7.98 5.60
N HIS A 224 18.22 -8.73 5.08
CA HIS A 224 18.65 -8.60 3.70
C HIS A 224 17.65 -9.32 2.79
N ILE A 225 17.10 -8.61 1.79
CA ILE A 225 16.17 -9.23 0.85
C ILE A 225 16.93 -10.12 -0.13
N THR A 226 16.67 -11.43 -0.05
CA THR A 226 17.29 -12.46 -0.88
C THR A 226 16.24 -13.51 -1.29
N ASP A 227 16.55 -14.30 -2.30
CA ASP A 227 15.73 -15.47 -2.71
C ASP A 227 15.46 -16.43 -1.54
N ARG A 228 16.31 -16.43 -0.51
CA ARG A 228 16.19 -17.31 0.66
C ARG A 228 15.10 -16.89 1.62
N ILE A 229 14.71 -15.62 1.65
CA ILE A 229 13.61 -15.16 2.50
C ILE A 229 12.29 -15.06 1.73
N THR A 230 12.33 -14.88 0.40
CA THR A 230 11.12 -14.84 -0.41
C THR A 230 10.47 -16.23 -0.53
N PRO A 231 9.15 -16.37 -0.35
CA PRO A 231 8.48 -17.67 -0.47
C PRO A 231 8.34 -18.18 -1.91
N ALA A 232 8.52 -17.28 -2.89
CA ALA A 232 8.59 -17.54 -4.32
C ALA A 232 9.27 -16.34 -5.01
N PRO A 233 9.85 -16.50 -6.22
CA PRO A 233 10.48 -15.40 -6.97
C PRO A 233 9.54 -14.21 -7.20
N GLY A 234 8.24 -14.48 -7.30
CA GLY A 234 7.18 -13.52 -7.47
C GLY A 234 5.91 -13.95 -6.75
N GLY A 235 5.06 -12.99 -6.40
CA GLY A 235 3.89 -13.27 -5.57
C GLY A 235 3.00 -12.07 -5.30
N PHE A 236 1.85 -12.38 -4.72
CA PHE A 236 0.93 -11.40 -4.17
C PHE A 236 0.46 -11.88 -2.80
N VAL A 237 0.59 -11.05 -1.77
CA VAL A 237 0.11 -11.35 -0.42
C VAL A 237 -0.95 -10.34 -0.01
N ALA A 238 -1.97 -10.80 0.72
CA ALA A 238 -2.97 -9.94 1.33
C ALA A 238 -3.27 -10.37 2.77
N TRP A 239 -3.62 -9.36 3.59
CA TRP A 239 -4.02 -9.53 4.97
C TRP A 239 -5.51 -9.16 5.15
N PRO A 240 -6.25 -9.81 6.07
CA PRO A 240 -7.64 -9.51 6.40
C PRO A 240 -7.82 -8.12 6.99
N GLN A 241 -6.82 -7.65 7.74
CA GLN A 241 -6.75 -6.29 8.28
C GLN A 241 -5.47 -5.62 7.79
N PRO A 242 -5.48 -4.30 7.56
CA PRO A 242 -4.26 -3.59 7.21
C PRO A 242 -3.15 -3.77 8.25
N VAL A 243 -1.91 -3.86 7.78
CA VAL A 243 -0.71 -4.05 8.61
C VAL A 243 0.26 -2.87 8.51
N GLY A 244 1.28 -2.90 9.37
CA GLY A 244 2.36 -1.91 9.44
C GLY A 244 1.98 -0.66 10.21
N ARG A 245 2.97 0.21 10.42
CA ARG A 245 2.89 1.38 11.31
C ARG A 245 1.70 2.31 11.07
N ASP A 246 1.35 2.54 9.80
CA ASP A 246 0.23 3.42 9.44
C ASP A 246 -1.12 2.69 9.41
N GLY A 247 -1.15 1.36 9.54
CA GLY A 247 -2.39 0.57 9.46
C GLY A 247 -3.09 0.71 8.09
N LEU A 248 -2.32 0.85 7.01
CA LEU A 248 -2.86 1.05 5.64
C LEU A 248 -2.55 -0.09 4.68
N LEU A 249 -1.54 -0.91 4.96
CA LEU A 249 -1.05 -1.91 4.01
C LEU A 249 -1.97 -3.13 4.02
N ALA A 250 -2.80 -3.28 3.00
CA ALA A 250 -3.73 -4.41 2.89
C ALA A 250 -3.18 -5.55 2.02
N ALA A 251 -2.27 -5.25 1.11
CA ALA A 251 -1.63 -6.23 0.24
C ALA A 251 -0.31 -5.73 -0.33
N VAL A 252 0.54 -6.65 -0.78
CA VAL A 252 1.76 -6.35 -1.54
C VAL A 252 1.91 -7.34 -2.69
N SER A 253 2.32 -6.84 -3.86
CA SER A 253 2.87 -7.67 -4.93
C SER A 253 4.38 -7.49 -5.05
N TRP A 254 5.08 -8.55 -5.42
CA TRP A 254 6.49 -8.50 -5.77
C TRP A 254 6.73 -9.20 -7.11
N THR A 255 7.49 -8.55 -7.97
CA THR A 255 7.84 -9.04 -9.32
C THR A 255 9.36 -9.07 -9.42
N PRO A 256 9.99 -10.21 -9.76
CA PRO A 256 11.43 -10.30 -9.89
C PRO A 256 11.92 -9.44 -11.08
N GLN A 257 13.07 -8.80 -10.89
CA GLN A 257 13.85 -8.09 -11.89
C GLN A 257 15.27 -8.67 -11.93
N ALA A 258 16.13 -8.16 -12.82
CA ALA A 258 17.47 -8.72 -13.03
C ALA A 258 18.36 -8.65 -11.78
N ASP A 259 18.18 -7.63 -10.95
CA ASP A 259 19.00 -7.30 -9.79
C ASP A 259 18.19 -7.18 -8.49
N GLY A 260 16.93 -7.63 -8.47
CA GLY A 260 16.07 -7.49 -7.30
C GLY A 260 14.59 -7.73 -7.57
N TRP A 261 13.73 -6.95 -6.90
CA TRP A 261 12.27 -7.05 -6.99
C TRP A 261 11.62 -5.68 -7.11
N HIS A 262 10.67 -5.57 -8.03
CA HIS A 262 9.71 -4.46 -8.06
C HIS A 262 8.56 -4.77 -7.13
N LEU A 263 8.36 -3.93 -6.13
CA LEU A 263 7.33 -4.05 -5.11
C LEU A 263 6.23 -3.02 -5.32
N VAL A 264 4.98 -3.45 -5.13
CA VAL A 264 3.82 -2.56 -5.12
C VAL A 264 2.98 -2.84 -3.88
N CYS A 265 2.90 -1.84 -3.00
CA CYS A 265 2.06 -1.87 -1.81
C CYS A 265 0.67 -1.33 -2.13
N TYR A 266 -0.36 -1.98 -1.61
CA TYR A 266 -1.74 -1.60 -1.82
C TYR A 266 -2.47 -1.39 -0.50
N ARG A 267 -3.46 -0.48 -0.53
CA ARG A 267 -4.47 -0.35 0.53
C ARG A 267 -5.84 -0.78 0.02
N GLY A 268 -6.74 -1.09 0.95
CA GLY A 268 -8.16 -1.31 0.67
C GLY A 268 -8.90 -0.05 0.22
N VAL A 269 -9.86 -0.20 -0.69
CA VAL A 269 -10.79 0.87 -1.09
C VAL A 269 -12.25 0.43 -1.14
N GLY A 270 -13.15 1.41 -1.01
CA GLY A 270 -14.59 1.23 -1.07
C GLY A 270 -15.28 1.01 0.27
N GLY A 271 -14.54 0.97 1.39
CA GLY A 271 -15.17 1.05 2.70
C GLY A 271 -15.89 2.40 2.85
N GLY A 272 -17.12 2.39 3.37
CA GLY A 272 -17.93 3.60 3.55
C GLY A 272 -18.51 4.22 2.27
N LEU A 273 -18.35 3.59 1.10
CA LEU A 273 -19.00 4.03 -0.13
C LEU A 273 -20.47 3.57 -0.16
N ALA A 274 -21.34 4.36 -0.79
CA ALA A 274 -22.74 3.98 -1.01
C ALA A 274 -22.86 2.69 -1.87
N ASP A 275 -23.80 1.82 -1.52
CA ASP A 275 -23.96 0.49 -2.12
C ASP A 275 -24.21 0.54 -3.64
N ASP A 276 -24.90 1.57 -4.14
CA ASP A 276 -25.19 1.76 -5.55
C ASP A 276 -23.93 2.07 -6.39
N LEU A 277 -22.88 2.63 -5.75
CA LEU A 277 -21.61 2.95 -6.38
C LEU A 277 -20.60 1.78 -6.31
N MET A 278 -20.84 0.79 -5.44
CA MET A 278 -19.94 -0.33 -5.25
C MET A 278 -19.70 -1.15 -6.53
N PRO A 279 -20.72 -1.51 -7.35
CA PRO A 279 -20.50 -2.23 -8.60
C PRO A 279 -19.53 -1.51 -9.55
N VAL A 280 -19.66 -0.18 -9.65
CA VAL A 280 -18.80 0.67 -10.49
C VAL A 280 -17.38 0.68 -9.94
N LEU A 281 -17.21 0.87 -8.62
CA LEU A 281 -15.88 0.84 -8.00
C LEU A 281 -15.20 -0.52 -8.22
N ARG A 282 -15.93 -1.62 -8.02
CA ARG A 282 -15.39 -2.98 -8.19
C ARG A 282 -15.10 -3.30 -9.66
N HIS A 283 -15.75 -2.62 -10.60
CA HIS A 283 -15.46 -2.73 -12.01
C HIS A 283 -14.16 -1.99 -12.36
N ASP A 284 -14.06 -0.73 -11.95
CA ASP A 284 -13.00 0.19 -12.35
C ASP A 284 -11.69 -0.07 -11.61
N LEU A 285 -11.74 -0.22 -10.28
CA LEU A 285 -10.56 -0.33 -9.41
C LEU A 285 -10.45 -1.68 -8.71
N GLY A 286 -11.58 -2.35 -8.47
CA GLY A 286 -11.61 -3.55 -7.64
C GLY A 286 -11.60 -3.20 -6.15
N TRP A 287 -10.65 -3.79 -5.40
CA TRP A 287 -10.58 -3.69 -3.93
C TRP A 287 -9.37 -2.94 -3.41
N LEU A 288 -8.40 -2.70 -4.26
CA LEU A 288 -7.08 -2.27 -3.88
C LEU A 288 -6.61 -1.14 -4.79
N VAL A 289 -5.91 -0.16 -4.22
CA VAL A 289 -5.20 0.87 -4.97
C VAL A 289 -3.75 0.92 -4.54
N PRO A 290 -2.80 1.15 -5.47
CA PRO A 290 -1.39 1.26 -5.13
C PRO A 290 -1.16 2.49 -4.25
N ILE A 291 -0.31 2.38 -3.24
CA ILE A 291 0.03 3.47 -2.31
C ILE A 291 1.54 3.70 -2.17
N HIS A 292 2.34 2.71 -2.52
CA HIS A 292 3.79 2.77 -2.54
C HIS A 292 4.31 1.82 -3.60
N THR A 293 5.38 2.20 -4.28
CA THR A 293 6.08 1.33 -5.21
C THR A 293 7.55 1.66 -5.19
N GLU A 294 8.36 0.63 -5.31
CA GLU A 294 9.81 0.76 -5.28
C GLU A 294 10.45 -0.46 -5.93
N HIS A 295 11.66 -0.26 -6.42
CA HIS A 295 12.54 -1.34 -6.79
C HIS A 295 13.54 -1.56 -5.65
N ILE A 296 13.59 -2.78 -5.10
CA ILE A 296 14.56 -3.17 -4.08
C ILE A 296 15.54 -4.16 -4.69
N THR A 297 16.82 -3.78 -4.70
CA THR A 297 17.90 -4.66 -5.19
C THR A 297 18.16 -5.79 -4.20
N THR A 298 18.72 -6.90 -4.69
CA THR A 298 19.20 -8.00 -3.85
C THR A 298 20.15 -7.49 -2.77
N ASP A 299 20.06 -8.10 -1.59
CA ASP A 299 20.83 -7.76 -0.39
C ASP A 299 20.55 -6.36 0.19
N THR A 300 19.51 -5.66 -0.27
CA THR A 300 19.07 -4.42 0.41
C THR A 300 18.58 -4.74 1.82
N PRO A 301 19.12 -4.09 2.87
CA PRO A 301 18.63 -4.28 4.23
C PRO A 301 17.30 -3.53 4.42
N VAL A 302 16.27 -4.26 4.84
CA VAL A 302 14.94 -3.72 5.13
C VAL A 302 14.57 -4.03 6.58
N ASP A 303 14.21 -3.01 7.34
CA ASP A 303 13.74 -3.13 8.71
C ASP A 303 12.21 -3.01 8.81
N GLY A 304 11.71 -3.17 10.04
CA GLY A 304 10.30 -3.06 10.36
C GLY A 304 9.63 -1.72 10.04
N ARG A 305 10.41 -0.63 10.03
CA ARG A 305 9.90 0.73 9.83
C ARG A 305 9.74 1.08 8.36
N HIS A 306 10.32 0.27 7.48
CA HIS A 306 10.20 0.41 6.04
C HIS A 306 8.75 0.19 5.57
N PRO A 307 8.28 0.86 4.49
CA PRO A 307 6.93 0.64 3.94
C PRO A 307 6.60 -0.83 3.60
N VAL A 308 7.60 -1.63 3.23
CA VAL A 308 7.46 -3.08 2.99
C VAL A 308 7.88 -3.96 4.18
N GLY A 309 8.20 -3.38 5.34
CA GLY A 309 8.57 -4.11 6.56
C GLY A 309 7.60 -5.24 6.93
N PRO A 310 6.26 -5.06 6.86
CA PRO A 310 5.30 -6.13 7.11
C PRO A 310 5.41 -7.33 6.15
N LEU A 311 5.78 -7.09 4.88
CA LEU A 311 6.04 -8.15 3.91
C LEU A 311 7.27 -8.95 4.31
N VAL A 312 8.37 -8.27 4.61
CA VAL A 312 9.65 -8.90 5.01
C VAL A 312 9.48 -9.69 6.31
N THR A 313 8.76 -9.12 7.29
CA THR A 313 8.38 -9.80 8.52
C THR A 313 7.55 -11.06 8.23
N THR A 314 6.56 -10.99 7.33
CA THR A 314 5.76 -12.15 6.92
C THR A 314 6.62 -13.25 6.30
N TRP A 315 7.52 -12.89 5.39
CA TRP A 315 8.48 -13.79 4.74
C TRP A 315 9.40 -14.50 5.75
N LEU A 316 10.00 -13.75 6.67
CA LEU A 316 10.86 -14.31 7.72
C LEU A 316 10.10 -15.33 8.58
N LEU A 317 8.87 -15.01 9.00
CA LEU A 317 8.05 -15.89 9.82
C LEU A 317 7.60 -17.15 9.06
N MET A 318 7.30 -17.04 7.76
CA MET A 318 7.03 -18.20 6.91
C MET A 318 8.27 -19.11 6.81
N ASN A 319 9.46 -18.53 6.62
CA ASN A 319 10.69 -19.30 6.40
C ASN A 319 11.25 -19.93 7.67
N GLN A 320 10.89 -19.43 8.85
CA GLN A 320 11.18 -20.06 10.13
C GLN A 320 10.30 -21.29 10.43
N HIS A 321 9.51 -21.75 9.46
CA HIS A 321 8.53 -22.84 9.60
C HIS A 321 7.49 -22.61 10.71
N MET A 322 7.31 -21.37 11.13
CA MET A 322 6.30 -20.97 12.10
C MET A 322 4.89 -20.92 11.49
N ALA A 323 4.83 -20.81 10.17
CA ALA A 323 3.60 -20.87 9.40
C ALA A 323 3.63 -22.04 8.42
N GLU A 324 2.44 -22.48 8.01
CA GLU A 324 2.24 -23.38 6.88
C GLU A 324 1.38 -22.70 5.83
N ALA A 325 1.70 -22.97 4.56
CA ALA A 325 0.97 -22.48 3.40
C ALA A 325 0.25 -23.66 2.73
N VAL A 326 -1.08 -23.69 2.82
CA VAL A 326 -1.92 -24.79 2.32
C VAL A 326 -2.75 -24.28 1.15
N PRO A 327 -2.89 -25.04 0.04
CA PRO A 327 -3.77 -24.66 -1.06
C PRO A 327 -5.21 -24.42 -0.59
N ALA A 328 -5.79 -23.29 -1.00
CA ALA A 328 -7.16 -22.93 -0.69
C ALA A 328 -8.15 -23.72 -1.56
N GLN A 329 -9.25 -24.16 -0.96
CA GLN A 329 -10.37 -24.70 -1.71
C GLN A 329 -11.18 -23.56 -2.34
N LEU A 330 -10.94 -23.29 -3.63
CA LEU A 330 -11.65 -22.24 -4.35
C LEU A 330 -13.06 -22.68 -4.78
N PRO A 331 -14.05 -21.76 -4.77
CA PRO A 331 -15.37 -22.06 -5.30
C PRO A 331 -15.31 -22.53 -6.76
N LYS A 332 -16.07 -23.58 -7.11
CA LYS A 332 -16.12 -24.13 -8.47
C LYS A 332 -16.42 -23.06 -9.55
N ALA A 333 -17.21 -22.05 -9.21
CA ALA A 333 -17.53 -20.94 -10.10
C ALA A 333 -16.28 -20.15 -10.53
N VAL A 334 -15.33 -19.92 -9.61
CA VAL A 334 -14.06 -19.24 -9.89
C VAL A 334 -13.22 -20.11 -10.82
N ILE A 335 -13.05 -21.39 -10.50
CA ILE A 335 -12.29 -22.34 -11.32
C ILE A 335 -12.85 -22.40 -12.76
N ARG A 336 -14.17 -22.54 -12.91
CA ARG A 336 -14.85 -22.56 -14.22
C ARG A 336 -14.74 -21.24 -14.98
N ALA A 337 -14.68 -20.10 -14.29
CA ALA A 337 -14.49 -18.80 -14.93
C ALA A 337 -13.08 -18.69 -15.54
N HIS A 338 -12.05 -19.19 -14.85
CA HIS A 338 -10.68 -19.25 -15.38
C HIS A 338 -10.56 -20.22 -16.56
N GLN A 339 -11.15 -21.41 -16.46
CA GLN A 339 -11.16 -22.39 -17.54
C GLN A 339 -11.83 -21.85 -18.82
N ARG A 340 -12.96 -21.14 -18.71
CA ARG A 340 -13.64 -20.50 -19.85
C ARG A 340 -12.78 -19.45 -20.55
N ARG A 341 -11.86 -18.83 -19.84
CA ARG A 341 -10.89 -17.86 -20.37
C ARG A 341 -9.57 -18.52 -20.79
N GLN A 342 -9.51 -19.86 -20.82
CA GLN A 342 -8.30 -20.64 -21.11
C GLN A 342 -7.11 -20.27 -20.20
N ARG A 343 -7.40 -19.89 -18.95
CA ARG A 343 -6.38 -19.58 -17.93
C ARG A 343 -6.21 -20.76 -16.97
N PRO A 344 -4.99 -20.97 -16.43
CA PRO A 344 -4.78 -21.94 -15.36
C PRO A 344 -5.61 -21.59 -14.13
N ALA A 345 -5.94 -22.61 -13.33
CA ALA A 345 -6.60 -22.40 -12.05
C ALA A 345 -5.70 -21.53 -11.14
N PRO A 346 -6.26 -20.53 -10.43
CA PRO A 346 -5.48 -19.70 -9.53
C PRO A 346 -4.83 -20.52 -8.40
N ASP A 347 -3.54 -20.33 -8.17
CA ASP A 347 -2.83 -20.88 -6.99
C ASP A 347 -3.02 -19.92 -5.82
N VAL A 348 -4.04 -20.20 -4.99
CA VAL A 348 -4.29 -19.47 -3.74
C VAL A 348 -3.83 -20.33 -2.57
N ARG A 349 -3.01 -19.75 -1.69
CA ARG A 349 -2.45 -20.41 -0.51
C ARG A 349 -2.91 -19.70 0.75
N LEU A 350 -3.56 -20.43 1.64
CA LEU A 350 -3.89 -19.98 2.98
C LEU A 350 -2.67 -20.16 3.87
N VAL A 351 -2.23 -19.08 4.49
CA VAL A 351 -1.06 -19.06 5.37
C VAL A 351 -1.51 -18.82 6.79
N HIS A 352 -1.21 -19.77 7.67
CA HIS A 352 -1.54 -19.70 9.09
C HIS A 352 -0.39 -20.20 9.95
N LEU A 353 -0.34 -19.71 11.18
CA LEU A 353 0.62 -20.19 12.18
C LEU A 353 0.35 -21.66 12.49
N LYS A 354 1.42 -22.45 12.59
CA LYS A 354 1.31 -23.84 13.03
C LYS A 354 0.88 -23.86 14.49
N ALA A 355 -0.03 -24.79 14.83
CA ALA A 355 -0.35 -25.03 16.23
C ALA A 355 0.92 -25.47 16.98
N PRO A 356 1.15 -24.99 18.21
CA PRO A 356 2.21 -25.52 19.05
C PRO A 356 2.00 -27.02 19.19
N THR A 357 3.01 -27.82 18.82
CA THR A 357 2.98 -29.25 19.12
C THR A 357 3.22 -29.39 20.63
N THR A 358 2.14 -29.36 21.41
CA THR A 358 2.16 -29.75 22.82
C THR A 358 2.37 -31.26 22.89
N THR A 359 3.60 -31.70 22.69
CA THR A 359 4.03 -32.95 23.27
C THR A 359 4.41 -32.64 24.71
N PRO A 360 3.72 -33.18 25.72
CA PRO A 360 4.17 -33.05 27.11
C PRO A 360 5.57 -33.66 27.18
N ALA A 361 6.58 -32.82 27.39
CA ALA A 361 7.91 -33.31 27.69
C ALA A 361 7.81 -33.98 29.06
N GLU A 362 7.96 -35.31 29.10
CA GLU A 362 8.21 -36.02 30.35
C GLU A 362 9.41 -35.37 31.04
N PRO A 363 9.34 -35.12 32.36
CA PRO A 363 10.42 -34.46 33.07
C PRO A 363 11.69 -35.32 33.04
N SER A 364 12.64 -34.95 32.18
CA SER A 364 13.95 -35.58 32.16
C SER A 364 14.73 -35.18 33.41
N VAL A 365 14.78 -36.08 34.38
CA VAL A 365 15.66 -35.98 35.55
C VAL A 365 17.10 -36.24 35.08
N SER A 366 17.79 -35.21 34.60
CA SER A 366 19.25 -35.25 34.51
C SER A 366 19.86 -33.86 34.74
N GLY A 367 20.66 -33.76 35.80
CA GLY A 367 21.21 -32.52 36.36
C GLY A 367 22.33 -31.90 35.54
N THR A 368 22.03 -31.39 34.35
CA THR A 368 22.84 -30.34 33.71
C THR A 368 22.16 -28.99 33.97
N ARG A 369 22.92 -27.94 34.29
CA ARG A 369 22.40 -26.57 34.45
C ARG A 369 21.76 -26.11 33.14
N SER A 370 20.49 -26.46 32.94
CA SER A 370 19.74 -26.03 31.78
C SER A 370 19.55 -24.53 31.94
N ARG A 371 20.03 -23.78 30.95
CA ARG A 371 19.81 -22.35 30.85
C ARG A 371 18.30 -22.14 30.88
N ALA A 372 17.80 -21.35 31.83
CA ALA A 372 16.36 -21.10 32.00
C ALA A 372 15.72 -20.80 30.64
N THR A 373 14.69 -21.57 30.29
CA THR A 373 13.92 -21.34 29.07
C THR A 373 13.32 -19.94 29.15
N PRO A 374 13.54 -19.07 28.15
CA PRO A 374 12.96 -17.73 28.16
C PRO A 374 11.44 -17.79 28.30
N ASP A 375 10.88 -16.94 29.15
CA ASP A 375 9.43 -16.75 29.36
C ASP A 375 8.78 -15.83 28.30
N HIS A 376 9.57 -15.40 27.30
CA HIS A 376 9.15 -14.49 26.25
C HIS A 376 9.84 -14.80 24.92
N ARG A 377 9.27 -14.27 23.84
CA ARG A 377 9.84 -14.28 22.49
C ARG A 377 10.58 -12.98 22.20
N TYR A 378 11.67 -13.06 21.45
CA TYR A 378 12.49 -11.91 21.06
C TYR A 378 13.18 -12.10 19.70
N TRP A 379 13.41 -11.00 18.98
CA TRP A 379 14.18 -11.01 17.73
C TRP A 379 15.67 -11.27 18.00
N VAL A 380 16.23 -12.20 17.23
CA VAL A 380 17.68 -12.39 17.09
C VAL A 380 18.09 -11.70 15.79
N THR A 381 19.09 -10.80 15.86
CA THR A 381 19.58 -10.10 14.67
C THR A 381 20.25 -11.06 13.69
N ALA A 382 20.28 -10.66 12.41
CA ALA A 382 21.09 -11.32 11.42
C ALA A 382 22.55 -11.42 11.91
N HIS A 383 23.19 -12.57 11.69
CA HIS A 383 24.59 -12.75 12.04
C HIS A 383 25.26 -13.86 11.21
N PRO A 384 26.56 -13.73 10.91
CA PRO A 384 27.32 -14.80 10.29
C PRO A 384 27.53 -15.94 11.28
N ARG A 385 27.42 -17.18 10.79
CA ARG A 385 27.69 -18.41 11.52
C ARG A 385 28.60 -19.31 10.72
N ASN A 386 29.62 -19.87 11.36
CA ASN A 386 30.43 -20.93 10.77
C ASN A 386 29.75 -22.28 10.98
N GLN A 387 29.04 -22.75 9.95
CA GLN A 387 28.36 -24.03 9.96
C GLN A 387 29.34 -25.17 9.62
N ALA A 388 29.40 -26.15 10.50
CA ALA A 388 30.19 -27.35 10.25
C ALA A 388 29.56 -28.21 9.14
N HIS A 389 30.35 -28.68 8.18
CA HIS A 389 29.90 -29.54 7.08
C HIS A 389 31.00 -30.51 6.63
N GLY A 390 30.70 -31.37 5.65
CA GLY A 390 31.62 -32.40 5.13
C GLY A 390 31.73 -33.64 6.03
N PRO A 391 32.49 -34.68 5.60
CA PRO A 391 32.72 -35.89 6.38
C PRO A 391 33.26 -35.56 7.77
N GLY A 392 32.62 -36.09 8.81
CA GLY A 392 33.00 -35.83 10.20
C GLY A 392 32.80 -34.37 10.67
N ARG A 393 32.03 -33.54 9.94
CA ARG A 393 31.86 -32.10 10.26
C ARG A 393 33.21 -31.37 10.32
N SER A 394 34.20 -31.80 9.53
CA SER A 394 35.57 -31.28 9.54
C SER A 394 35.69 -29.92 8.86
N LEU A 395 34.84 -29.62 7.88
CA LEU A 395 34.87 -28.36 7.13
C LEU A 395 33.98 -27.31 7.79
N ARG A 396 34.27 -26.03 7.55
CA ARG A 396 33.46 -24.88 8.01
C ARG A 396 32.99 -24.10 6.78
N LYS A 397 31.69 -23.86 6.69
CA LYS A 397 31.09 -22.98 5.70
C LYS A 397 30.52 -21.78 6.45
N ARG A 398 30.95 -20.58 6.09
CA ARG A 398 30.31 -19.36 6.59
C ARG A 398 28.93 -19.28 5.94
N ILE A 399 27.90 -19.18 6.77
CA ILE A 399 26.52 -18.95 6.37
C ILE A 399 26.01 -17.74 7.14
N ASP A 400 25.16 -16.95 6.52
CA ASP A 400 24.47 -15.87 7.22
C ASP A 400 23.12 -16.39 7.71
N ILE A 401 22.84 -16.15 8.98
CA ILE A 401 21.58 -16.50 9.62
C ILE A 401 20.70 -15.27 9.58
N GLU A 402 19.54 -15.39 8.93
CA GLU A 402 18.54 -14.32 8.86
C GLU A 402 17.94 -13.99 10.22
N PRO A 403 17.37 -12.79 10.41
CA PRO A 403 16.66 -12.48 11.65
C PRO A 403 15.55 -13.48 11.93
N PHE A 404 15.47 -13.94 13.18
CA PHE A 404 14.46 -14.90 13.58
C PHE A 404 13.92 -14.64 14.98
N LEU A 405 12.69 -15.10 15.22
CA LEU A 405 12.01 -14.94 16.49
C LEU A 405 12.28 -16.16 17.37
N LYS A 406 12.92 -15.94 18.52
CA LYS A 406 13.35 -17.00 19.44
C LYS A 406 12.55 -16.97 20.73
N GLY A 407 12.15 -18.14 21.24
CA GLY A 407 11.39 -18.30 22.48
C GLY A 407 10.29 -19.36 22.30
N PRO A 408 9.58 -19.75 23.37
CA PRO A 408 8.41 -20.63 23.27
C PRO A 408 7.33 -20.02 22.38
N LEU A 409 6.63 -20.83 21.57
CA LEU A 409 5.61 -20.38 20.61
C LEU A 409 4.43 -19.66 21.27
N ASP A 410 4.08 -20.06 22.48
CA ASP A 410 2.99 -19.59 23.33
C ASP A 410 3.37 -18.42 24.25
N ALA A 411 4.66 -18.09 24.35
CA ALA A 411 5.14 -17.02 25.21
C ALA A 411 4.91 -15.63 24.60
N PRO A 412 4.62 -14.60 25.42
CA PRO A 412 4.45 -13.22 24.94
C PRO A 412 5.73 -12.68 24.32
N ILE A 413 5.60 -11.73 23.41
CA ILE A 413 6.74 -11.08 22.76
C ILE A 413 7.14 -9.88 23.62
N ARG A 414 8.41 -9.83 24.06
CA ARG A 414 8.90 -8.66 24.81
C ARG A 414 9.43 -7.62 23.85
N LEU A 415 8.84 -6.44 23.92
CA LEU A 415 9.01 -5.32 23.01
C LEU A 415 10.41 -4.62 23.04
N SER A 416 11.46 -5.24 23.62
CA SER A 416 12.73 -4.53 23.85
C SER A 416 14.03 -5.35 23.84
N THR A 417 13.99 -6.67 23.64
CA THR A 417 15.19 -7.51 23.78
C THR A 417 15.73 -8.01 22.46
N THR A 418 16.23 -7.11 21.61
CA THR A 418 17.10 -7.54 20.51
C THR A 418 18.41 -8.10 21.09
N VAL A 419 18.63 -9.41 21.01
CA VAL A 419 19.86 -10.04 21.51
C VAL A 419 20.88 -10.12 20.37
N ARG A 420 21.98 -9.36 20.49
CA ARG A 420 23.15 -9.53 19.63
C ARG A 420 23.84 -10.84 19.99
N ALA A 421 24.02 -11.74 19.02
CA ALA A 421 24.85 -12.92 19.20
C ALA A 421 26.31 -12.47 19.43
N LEU A 422 26.79 -12.54 20.68
CA LEU A 422 28.19 -12.23 20.99
C LEU A 422 29.10 -13.25 20.29
N GLY A 423 29.87 -12.77 19.30
CA GLY A 423 30.99 -13.52 18.74
C GLY A 423 32.00 -13.87 19.82
N LYS A 424 32.60 -15.06 19.74
CA LYS A 424 33.60 -15.54 20.70
C LYS A 424 34.69 -14.48 20.89
N ARG A 425 35.01 -14.16 22.16
CA ARG A 425 36.25 -13.47 22.55
C ARG A 425 37.40 -14.13 21.79
N GLN A 426 38.08 -13.39 20.92
CA GLN A 426 39.42 -13.75 20.51
C GLN A 426 40.26 -13.77 21.81
N HIS A 427 40.72 -14.97 22.18
CA HIS A 427 41.80 -15.06 23.15
C HIS A 427 43.03 -14.43 22.49
N PRO A 428 43.69 -13.45 23.12
CA PRO A 428 45.00 -13.03 22.67
C PRO A 428 45.93 -14.24 22.75
N GLU A 429 46.59 -14.51 21.63
CA GLU A 429 47.63 -15.52 21.45
C GLU A 429 48.75 -15.26 22.47
N PRO A 430 49.27 -16.28 23.17
CA PRO A 430 50.31 -16.09 24.17
C PRO A 430 51.59 -15.62 23.47
N GLU A 431 52.05 -14.44 23.88
CA GLU A 431 53.28 -13.80 23.48
C GLU A 431 54.47 -14.76 23.71
N ASN A 432 55.18 -15.08 22.63
CA ASN A 432 56.42 -15.84 22.65
C ASN A 432 57.44 -15.15 23.58
N ARG A 433 57.83 -15.83 24.67
CA ARG A 433 59.04 -15.48 25.41
C ARG A 433 60.26 -15.80 24.55
N PRO A 434 61.17 -14.86 24.29
CA PRO A 434 62.49 -15.20 23.78
C PRO A 434 63.30 -15.85 24.90
N SER A 435 63.84 -17.03 24.63
CA SER A 435 64.97 -17.60 25.36
C SER A 435 66.21 -16.79 25.01
N SER A 436 66.84 -16.18 26.01
CA SER A 436 68.19 -15.61 25.91
C SER A 436 69.10 -16.35 26.85
N ASP A 437 70.04 -17.10 26.26
CA ASP A 437 71.41 -17.27 26.77
C ASP A 437 72.15 -15.92 26.75
#